data_AF-A0A497FJS4-F1
#
_entry.id   AF-A0A497FJS4-F1
#
_cell.length_a   1.000
_cell.length_b   1.000
_cell.length_c   1.000
_cell.angle_alpha   90.00
_cell.angle_beta   90.00
_cell.angle_gamma   90.00
#
_symmetry.space_group_name_H-M   'P 1'
#
loop_
_entity.id
_entity.type
_entity.pdbx_description
1 polymer ?
#
loop_
_entity_poly.entity_id
_entity_poly.type
_entity_poly.pdbx_seq_one_letter_code
_entity_poly.pdbx_strand_id
1 'polypeptide(L)'
;MGYKEFKFKGYISIREALKDYLRDQGLTIEDILDAMDEDPKSLLESLLKRVNLSYKEALKIEEQYTPSQLNLLIFAIQLFYITMKTNYYKGFIIIPLREEVVGADGKVTRDGLRKIIRSLGLRPRWSTFRL
;
A
#
# COMPACT_ATOMS: atom_id res chain seq x y z
N MET A 1 21.57 -12.99 -27.15
CA MET A 1 20.72 -12.84 -25.94
C MET A 1 20.60 -11.34 -25.68
N GLY A 2 19.55 -10.70 -26.22
CA GLY A 2 19.41 -9.24 -26.13
C GLY A 2 18.94 -8.85 -24.73
N TYR A 3 19.73 -8.06 -24.02
CA TYR A 3 19.21 -7.36 -22.84
C TYR A 3 18.07 -6.47 -23.34
N LYS A 4 16.84 -6.71 -22.85
CA LYS A 4 15.74 -5.76 -23.06
C LYS A 4 16.22 -4.43 -22.51
N GLU A 5 16.44 -3.47 -23.40
CA GLU A 5 16.87 -2.13 -23.04
C GLU A 5 15.90 -1.56 -22.01
N PHE A 6 16.42 -1.18 -20.85
CA PHE A 6 15.64 -0.50 -19.83
C PHE A 6 15.22 0.85 -20.40
N LYS A 7 13.95 0.97 -20.79
CA LYS A 7 13.37 2.25 -21.20
C LYS A 7 12.65 2.86 -20.01
N PHE A 8 13.30 3.82 -19.35
CA PHE A 8 12.66 4.63 -18.33
C PHE A 8 11.50 5.43 -18.93
N LYS A 9 10.31 5.27 -18.35
CA LYS A 9 9.08 5.95 -18.78
C LYS A 9 8.65 7.07 -17.83
N GLY A 10 9.26 7.17 -16.64
CA GLY A 10 8.91 8.16 -15.63
C GLY A 10 8.61 7.55 -14.26
N TYR A 11 7.94 8.33 -13.42
CA TYR A 11 7.48 7.91 -12.10
C TYR A 11 5.99 7.59 -12.13
N ILE A 12 5.56 6.65 -11.27
CA ILE A 12 4.16 6.26 -11.12
C ILE A 12 3.80 6.19 -9.64
N SER A 13 2.62 6.66 -9.26
CA SER A 13 2.15 6.47 -7.88
C SER A 13 1.82 5.00 -7.62
N ILE A 14 1.91 4.56 -6.37
CA ILE A 14 1.41 3.23 -5.99
C ILE A 14 -0.07 3.05 -6.34
N ARG A 15 -0.90 4.10 -6.31
CA ARG A 15 -2.31 4.01 -6.71
C ARG A 15 -2.46 3.66 -8.19
N GLU A 16 -1.71 4.33 -9.06
CA GLU A 16 -1.75 4.08 -10.50
C GLU A 16 -1.16 2.72 -10.84
N ALA A 17 -0.03 2.34 -10.23
CA ALA A 17 0.57 1.03 -10.40
C ALA A 17 -0.37 -0.09 -9.94
N LEU A 18 -1.09 0.11 -8.83
CA LEU A 18 -2.07 -0.86 -8.32
C LEU A 18 -3.24 -1.04 -9.29
N LYS A 19 -3.79 0.06 -9.81
CA LYS A 19 -4.88 0.00 -10.80
C LYS A 19 -4.45 -0.72 -12.07
N ASP A 20 -3.23 -0.45 -12.55
CA ASP A 20 -2.69 -1.12 -13.73
C ASP A 20 -2.44 -2.61 -13.48
N TYR A 21 -1.90 -2.96 -12.29
CA TYR A 21 -1.67 -4.34 -11.88
C TYR A 21 -2.97 -5.14 -11.82
N LEU A 22 -4.03 -4.58 -11.22
CA LEU A 22 -5.31 -5.24 -11.13
C LEU A 22 -5.96 -5.42 -12.49
N ARG A 23 -5.88 -4.38 -13.35
CA ARG A 23 -6.40 -4.44 -14.72
C ARG A 23 -5.76 -5.56 -15.55
N ASP A 24 -4.45 -5.78 -15.41
CA ASP A 24 -3.77 -6.90 -16.09
C ASP A 24 -4.34 -8.27 -15.70
N GLN A 25 -4.86 -8.39 -14.48
CA GLN A 25 -5.47 -9.61 -13.95
C GLN A 25 -6.98 -9.69 -14.24
N GLY A 26 -7.54 -8.72 -14.97
CA GLY A 26 -8.98 -8.62 -15.21
C GLY A 26 -9.78 -8.21 -13.97
N LEU A 27 -9.14 -7.56 -12.99
CA LEU A 27 -9.73 -7.15 -11.72
C LEU A 27 -9.76 -5.62 -11.57
N THR A 28 -10.66 -5.15 -10.73
CA THR A 28 -10.74 -3.77 -10.23
C THR A 28 -10.32 -3.70 -8.76
N ILE A 29 -10.20 -2.48 -8.22
CA ILE A 29 -9.96 -2.32 -6.78
C ILE A 29 -11.18 -2.81 -6.01
N GLU A 30 -12.36 -2.52 -6.52
CA GLU A 30 -13.65 -2.93 -5.97
C GLU A 30 -13.75 -4.45 -5.87
N ASP A 31 -13.34 -5.20 -6.90
CA ASP A 31 -13.32 -6.67 -6.86
C ASP A 31 -12.42 -7.23 -5.75
N ILE A 32 -11.27 -6.57 -5.49
CA ILE A 32 -10.39 -6.96 -4.36
C ILE A 32 -11.06 -6.64 -3.03
N LEU A 33 -11.71 -5.48 -2.91
CA LEU A 33 -12.37 -5.07 -1.68
C LEU A 33 -13.56 -5.97 -1.35
N ASP A 34 -14.34 -6.38 -2.34
CA ASP A 34 -15.49 -7.27 -2.18
C ASP A 34 -15.06 -8.71 -1.83
N ALA A 35 -13.88 -9.14 -2.27
CA ALA A 35 -13.33 -10.45 -1.96
C ALA A 35 -12.71 -10.55 -0.55
N MET A 36 -12.41 -9.42 0.10
CA MET A 36 -11.75 -9.37 1.40
C MET A 36 -12.77 -9.28 2.54
N ASP A 37 -13.40 -10.41 2.86
CA ASP A 37 -14.21 -10.59 4.06
C ASP A 37 -13.28 -10.89 5.26
N GLU A 38 -12.70 -9.85 5.87
CA GLU A 38 -11.85 -10.00 7.05
C GLU A 38 -12.54 -9.47 8.31
N ASP A 39 -12.60 -10.33 9.34
CA ASP A 39 -12.88 -9.95 10.74
C ASP A 39 -11.96 -8.79 11.17
N PRO A 40 -12.46 -7.70 11.79
CA PRO A 40 -11.66 -6.59 12.29
C PRO A 40 -10.40 -6.98 13.09
N LYS A 41 -10.45 -8.10 13.82
CA LYS A 41 -9.27 -8.61 14.56
C LYS A 41 -8.13 -9.07 13.62
N SER A 42 -8.48 -9.63 12.46
CA SER A 42 -7.53 -10.03 11.40
C SER A 42 -6.79 -8.83 10.83
N LEU A 43 -7.47 -7.70 10.63
CA LEU A 43 -6.89 -6.50 10.04
C LEU A 43 -5.77 -5.91 10.89
N LEU A 44 -6.00 -5.83 12.20
CA LEU A 44 -5.04 -5.28 13.14
C LEU A 44 -3.75 -6.12 13.19
N GLU A 45 -3.89 -7.44 13.27
CA GLU A 45 -2.77 -8.37 13.22
C GLU A 45 -2.04 -8.31 11.88
N SER A 46 -2.78 -8.24 10.77
CA SER A 46 -2.23 -8.10 9.42
C SER A 46 -1.43 -6.81 9.24
N LEU A 47 -1.86 -5.71 9.86
CA LEU A 47 -1.13 -4.45 9.86
C LEU A 47 0.17 -4.56 10.67
N LEU A 48 0.13 -5.11 11.89
CA LEU A 48 1.30 -5.29 12.77
C LEU A 48 2.37 -6.24 12.20
N LYS A 49 1.96 -7.21 11.38
CA LYS A 49 2.88 -8.09 10.64
C LYS A 49 3.72 -7.33 9.61
N ARG A 50 3.21 -6.22 9.08
CA ARG A 50 3.79 -5.52 7.93
C ARG A 50 4.37 -4.15 8.25
N VAL A 51 3.87 -3.51 9.31
CA VAL A 51 4.23 -2.16 9.70
C VAL A 51 4.85 -2.17 11.09
N ASN A 52 5.93 -1.42 11.28
CA ASN A 52 6.54 -1.18 12.58
C ASN A 52 5.72 -0.16 13.37
N LEU A 53 4.77 -0.68 14.14
CA LEU A 53 3.86 0.05 15.02
C LEU A 53 3.73 -0.68 16.35
N SER A 54 3.46 0.07 17.41
CA SER A 54 2.90 -0.53 18.63
C SER A 54 1.44 -0.92 18.43
N TYR A 55 0.94 -1.85 19.24
CA TYR A 55 -0.48 -2.25 19.22
C TYR A 55 -1.43 -1.05 19.37
N LYS A 56 -1.11 -0.12 20.27
CA LYS A 56 -1.87 1.12 20.50
C LYS A 56 -1.94 2.02 19.26
N GLU A 57 -0.90 2.04 18.44
CA GLU A 57 -0.86 2.84 17.22
C GLU A 57 -1.62 2.18 16.07
N ALA A 58 -1.52 0.85 15.98
CA ALA A 58 -2.31 0.08 15.03
C ALA A 58 -3.82 0.21 15.32
N LEU A 59 -4.23 0.19 16.61
CA LEU A 59 -5.61 0.46 17.01
C LEU A 59 -6.10 1.84 16.55
N LYS A 60 -5.29 2.89 16.75
CA LYS A 60 -5.65 4.24 16.27
C LYS A 60 -5.82 4.31 14.76
N ILE A 61 -5.04 3.54 14.00
CA ILE A 61 -5.17 3.47 12.54
C ILE A 61 -6.46 2.72 12.18
N GLU A 62 -6.75 1.60 12.85
CA GLU A 62 -7.98 0.85 12.66
C GLU A 62 -9.23 1.73 12.92
N GLU A 63 -9.22 2.53 13.99
CA GLU A 63 -10.27 3.49 14.30
C GLU A 63 -10.39 4.64 13.26
N GLN A 64 -9.35 4.91 12.49
CA GLN A 64 -9.33 6.04 11.55
C GLN A 64 -9.77 5.69 10.13
N TYR A 65 -9.71 4.43 9.72
CA TYR A 65 -9.98 4.01 8.35
C TYR A 65 -11.07 2.95 8.31
N THR A 66 -11.77 2.83 7.17
CA THR A 66 -12.71 1.71 7.01
C THR A 66 -11.95 0.40 6.81
N PRO A 67 -12.57 -0.76 7.13
CA PRO A 67 -11.99 -2.07 6.82
C PRO A 67 -11.50 -2.18 5.38
N SER A 68 -12.29 -1.72 4.40
CA SER A 68 -11.89 -1.70 2.98
C SER A 68 -10.64 -0.86 2.72
N GLN A 69 -10.51 0.32 3.34
CA GLN A 69 -9.31 1.15 3.20
C GLN A 69 -8.07 0.48 3.82
N LEU A 70 -8.22 -0.19 4.96
CA LEU A 70 -7.15 -0.93 5.62
C LEU A 70 -6.73 -2.14 4.79
N ASN A 71 -7.69 -2.86 4.22
CA ASN A 71 -7.46 -3.97 3.28
C ASN A 71 -6.65 -3.53 2.07
N LEU A 72 -7.09 -2.44 1.41
CA LEU A 72 -6.35 -1.87 0.28
C LEU A 72 -4.92 -1.48 0.67
N LEU A 73 -4.75 -0.88 1.84
CA LEU A 73 -3.45 -0.48 2.37
C LEU A 73 -2.55 -1.69 2.62
N ILE A 74 -3.06 -2.72 3.30
CA ILE A 74 -2.35 -3.97 3.61
C ILE A 74 -1.95 -4.68 2.30
N PHE A 75 -2.87 -4.76 1.34
CA PHE A 75 -2.63 -5.37 0.03
C PHE A 75 -1.54 -4.63 -0.75
N ALA A 76 -1.64 -3.30 -0.85
CA ALA A 76 -0.63 -2.49 -1.53
C ALA A 76 0.76 -2.61 -0.87
N ILE A 77 0.82 -2.62 0.47
CA ILE A 77 2.06 -2.84 1.22
C ILE A 77 2.65 -4.21 0.90
N GLN A 78 1.81 -5.25 0.95
CA GLN A 78 2.22 -6.62 0.66
C GLN A 78 2.79 -6.73 -0.76
N LEU A 79 2.06 -6.23 -1.76
CA LEU A 79 2.43 -6.36 -3.16
C LEU A 79 3.74 -5.61 -3.47
N PHE A 80 3.76 -4.30 -3.22
CA PHE A 80 4.84 -3.45 -3.73
C PHE A 80 6.10 -3.45 -2.86
N TYR A 81 5.95 -3.48 -1.53
CA TYR A 81 7.09 -3.25 -0.64
C TYR A 81 7.64 -4.52 0.02
N ILE A 82 6.81 -5.56 0.14
CA ILE A 82 7.18 -6.83 0.76
C ILE A 82 7.47 -7.91 -0.30
N THR A 83 6.57 -8.14 -1.26
CA THR A 83 6.68 -9.21 -2.25
C THR A 83 7.59 -8.83 -3.42
N MET A 84 7.32 -7.72 -4.11
CA MET A 84 8.09 -7.34 -5.31
C MET A 84 9.53 -6.92 -4.98
N LYS A 85 9.75 -6.28 -3.83
CA LYS A 85 11.06 -5.79 -3.33
C LYS A 85 11.85 -4.89 -4.32
N THR A 86 11.19 -4.39 -5.36
CA THR A 86 11.75 -3.49 -6.37
C THR A 86 10.83 -2.30 -6.55
N ASN A 87 11.42 -1.13 -6.83
CA ASN A 87 10.66 0.07 -7.21
C ASN A 87 10.24 0.04 -8.69
N TYR A 88 10.69 -0.95 -9.46
CA TYR A 88 10.44 -1.01 -10.90
C TYR A 88 9.08 -1.63 -11.24
N TYR A 89 8.31 -0.94 -12.07
CA TYR A 89 7.04 -1.42 -12.60
C TYR A 89 6.87 -1.00 -14.07
N LYS A 90 7.01 -1.96 -15.01
CA LYS A 90 6.73 -1.78 -16.45
C LYS A 90 7.41 -0.58 -17.16
N GLY A 91 8.59 -0.19 -16.72
CA GLY A 91 9.31 0.99 -17.23
C GLY A 91 9.25 2.21 -16.31
N PHE A 92 8.40 2.16 -15.28
CA PHE A 92 8.24 3.23 -14.30
C PHE A 92 8.95 2.92 -12.99
N ILE A 93 9.24 3.97 -12.24
CA ILE A 93 9.67 3.90 -10.84
C ILE A 93 8.48 4.26 -9.94
N ILE A 94 8.10 3.34 -9.05
CA ILE A 94 7.02 3.52 -8.08
C ILE A 94 7.45 4.53 -7.02
N ILE A 95 6.57 5.50 -6.73
CA ILE A 95 6.71 6.44 -5.62
C ILE A 95 5.57 6.29 -4.58
N PRO A 96 5.89 6.30 -3.27
CA PRO A 96 7.22 6.48 -2.67
C PRO A 96 8.15 5.27 -2.86
N LEU A 97 9.46 5.52 -2.83
CA LEU A 97 10.47 4.47 -3.02
C LEU A 97 10.52 3.52 -1.82
N ARG A 98 10.94 2.27 -2.03
CA ARG A 98 11.04 1.25 -0.98
C ARG A 98 11.94 1.71 0.16
N GLU A 99 13.10 2.28 -0.15
CA GLU A 99 14.08 2.82 0.78
C GLU A 99 13.54 4.00 1.61
N GLU A 100 12.49 4.67 1.14
CA GLU A 100 11.82 5.74 1.87
C GLU A 100 10.73 5.24 2.81
N VAL A 101 10.27 4.00 2.64
CA VAL A 101 9.11 3.47 3.39
C VAL A 101 9.45 2.28 4.26
N VAL A 102 10.37 1.41 3.85
CA VAL A 102 10.73 0.19 4.57
C VAL A 102 11.96 0.42 5.43
N GLY A 103 11.87 0.07 6.71
CA GLY A 103 12.97 0.15 7.66
C GLY A 103 13.96 -1.00 7.54
N ALA A 104 15.04 -0.94 8.33
CA ALA A 104 16.06 -1.99 8.38
C ALA A 104 15.51 -3.35 8.86
N ASP A 105 14.40 -3.36 9.60
CA ASP A 105 13.68 -4.55 10.06
C ASP A 105 12.82 -5.22 8.96
N GLY A 106 12.83 -4.65 7.74
CA GLY A 106 12.03 -5.13 6.62
C GLY A 106 10.54 -4.80 6.70
N LYS A 107 10.11 -4.05 7.73
CA LYS A 107 8.74 -3.58 7.88
C LYS A 107 8.59 -2.14 7.40
N VAL A 108 7.38 -1.77 7.02
CA VAL A 108 7.04 -0.38 6.71
C VAL A 108 7.19 0.45 7.99
N THR A 109 7.92 1.55 7.93
CA THR A 109 8.06 2.49 9.05
C THR A 109 6.78 3.31 9.23
N ARG A 110 6.62 3.98 10.37
CA ARG A 110 5.49 4.90 10.57
C ARG A 110 5.45 6.02 9.52
N ASP A 111 6.60 6.58 9.16
CA ASP A 111 6.64 7.63 8.13
C ASP A 111 6.32 7.05 6.74
N GLY A 112 6.87 5.87 6.45
CA GLY A 112 6.55 5.11 5.25
C GLY A 112 5.05 4.85 5.10
N LEU A 113 4.39 4.45 6.19
CA LEU A 113 2.95 4.23 6.21
C LEU A 113 2.18 5.50 5.81
N ARG A 114 2.56 6.67 6.34
CA ARG A 114 1.92 7.94 5.98
C ARG A 114 2.12 8.28 4.50
N LYS A 115 3.32 8.05 3.94
CA LYS A 115 3.60 8.28 2.52
C LYS A 115 2.74 7.36 1.65
N ILE A 116 2.59 6.10 2.03
CA ILE A 116 1.77 5.11 1.32
C ILE A 116 0.29 5.49 1.37
N ILE A 117 -0.26 5.79 2.56
CA ILE A 117 -1.65 6.24 2.73
C ILE A 117 -1.96 7.44 1.82
N ARG A 118 -1.07 8.43 1.79
CA ARG A 118 -1.22 9.62 0.92
C ARG A 118 -1.17 9.28 -0.56
N SER A 119 -0.20 8.46 -0.98
CA SER A 119 -0.04 8.09 -2.40
C SER A 119 -1.18 7.19 -2.90
N LEU A 120 -1.79 6.38 -2.02
CA LEU A 120 -3.03 5.65 -2.29
C LEU A 120 -4.28 6.55 -2.32
N GLY A 121 -4.20 7.77 -1.79
CA GLY A 121 -5.32 8.70 -1.69
C GLY A 121 -6.34 8.32 -0.62
N LEU A 122 -5.93 7.53 0.39
CA LEU A 122 -6.79 7.15 1.51
C LEU A 122 -7.02 8.35 2.43
N ARG A 123 -8.23 8.45 3.00
CA ARG A 123 -8.63 9.54 3.89
C ARG A 123 -9.22 8.99 5.18
N PRO A 124 -8.88 9.55 6.35
CA PRO A 124 -9.50 9.17 7.61
C PRO A 124 -11.02 9.41 7.61
N ARG A 125 -11.76 8.56 8.32
CA ARG A 125 -13.23 8.65 8.50
C ARG A 125 -13.69 10.01 9.01
N TRP A 126 -12.92 10.64 9.90
CA TRP A 126 -13.25 11.94 10.49
C TRP A 126 -12.63 13.14 9.74
N SER A 127 -12.14 12.95 8.51
CA SER A 127 -11.60 14.07 7.71
C SER A 127 -12.67 15.07 7.20
N THR A 128 -13.92 14.94 7.65
CA THR A 128 -14.96 15.98 7.60
C THR A 128 -14.79 16.98 8.76
N PHE A 129 -13.63 17.59 8.88
CA PHE A 129 -13.50 18.91 9.52
C PHE A 129 -12.64 19.76 8.58
N ARG A 130 -13.32 20.49 7.69
CA ARG A 130 -12.75 21.63 6.98
C ARG A 130 -12.92 22.86 7.88
N LEU A 131 -11.80 23.58 8.02
CA LEU A 131 -11.64 25.01 8.30
C LEU A 131 -12.26 25.53 9.60
#